data_AF-A0A8M1F5V6-F1
#
_entry.id   AF-A0A8M1F5V6-F1
#
_cell.length_a   1.000
_cell.length_b   1.000
_cell.length_c   1.000
_cell.angle_alpha   90.00
_cell.angle_beta   90.00
_cell.angle_gamma   90.00
#
_symmetry.space_group_name_H-M   'P 1'
#
loop_
_entity.id
_entity.type
_entity.pdbx_description
1 polymer ?
#
loop_
_entity_poly.entity_id
_entity_poly.type
_entity_poly.pdbx_seq_one_letter_code
_entity_poly.pdbx_strand_id
1 'polypeptide(L)'
;MEARKNVPGDNGLPTTLPNLIDLAFPLSRPDWDYSQPKGRERLQVYRQALVAGLKGAARRPTNLTKVREVLQKPEEPPSVFLERLMEAFRRYTPFDPTSEGQRASVAMAFIGQAAPDIRKKLQRLEGLQDRTLQDLVKEAEKVYHRRETDEEKEQKREKIREKNLTRILAAVVDGKNFERDRQAGNLSNQRGPRSPLGKNQCAYCKEQGHWVKDCPKKKNQNKILSLAEDSI
;
A
#
# COMPACT_ATOMS: atom_id res chain seq x y z
N MET A 1 -20.81 -42.71 8.79
CA MET A 1 -21.07 -41.54 9.67
C MET A 1 -19.76 -41.04 10.25
N GLU A 2 -19.52 -39.73 10.26
CA GLU A 2 -18.24 -39.13 10.66
C GLU A 2 -17.89 -39.38 12.14
N ALA A 3 -18.88 -39.44 13.04
CA ALA A 3 -18.68 -39.74 14.47
C ALA A 3 -18.06 -41.12 14.71
N ARG A 4 -18.47 -42.14 13.93
CA ARG A 4 -17.97 -43.51 14.04
C ARG A 4 -16.48 -43.65 13.68
N LYS A 5 -15.95 -42.74 12.86
CA LYS A 5 -14.51 -42.68 12.53
C LYS A 5 -13.66 -42.10 13.66
N ASN A 6 -14.28 -41.51 14.68
CA ASN A 6 -13.61 -40.84 15.80
C ASN A 6 -13.78 -41.60 17.12
N VAL A 7 -14.29 -42.83 17.09
CA VAL A 7 -14.42 -43.67 18.29
C VAL A 7 -13.02 -44.06 18.77
N PRO A 8 -12.64 -43.76 20.02
CA PRO A 8 -11.33 -44.15 20.55
C PRO A 8 -11.28 -45.66 20.80
N GLY A 9 -10.16 -46.28 20.46
CA GLY A 9 -9.80 -47.64 20.88
C GLY A 9 -8.99 -47.63 22.18
N ASP A 10 -8.52 -48.81 22.58
CA ASP A 10 -7.83 -49.01 23.87
C ASP A 10 -6.53 -48.20 24.02
N ASN A 11 -5.93 -47.78 22.91
CA ASN A 11 -4.75 -46.93 22.85
C ASN A 11 -5.08 -45.42 22.76
N GLY A 12 -6.36 -45.03 22.85
CA GLY A 12 -6.84 -43.66 22.73
C GLY A 12 -6.88 -43.11 21.30
N LEU A 13 -6.41 -43.87 20.29
CA LEU A 13 -6.50 -43.51 18.87
C LEU A 13 -7.83 -43.97 18.27
N PRO A 14 -8.29 -43.36 17.17
CA PRO A 14 -9.48 -43.83 16.48
C PRO A 14 -9.35 -45.30 16.07
N THR A 15 -10.33 -46.12 16.46
CA THR A 15 -10.38 -47.54 16.11
C THR A 15 -11.13 -47.76 14.80
N THR A 16 -10.72 -48.79 14.06
CA THR A 16 -11.42 -49.28 12.86
C THR A 16 -12.22 -50.54 13.12
N LEU A 17 -12.16 -51.08 14.35
CA LEU A 17 -12.80 -52.34 14.73
C LEU A 17 -14.34 -52.17 14.86
N PRO A 18 -15.15 -52.85 14.02
CA PRO A 18 -16.59 -52.63 13.98
C PRO A 18 -17.31 -52.87 15.30
N ASN A 19 -16.93 -53.91 16.04
CA ASN A 19 -17.50 -54.27 17.35
C ASN A 19 -17.31 -53.17 18.41
N LEU A 20 -16.13 -52.54 18.45
CA LEU A 20 -15.85 -51.45 19.37
C LEU A 20 -16.61 -50.17 18.96
N ILE A 21 -16.69 -49.92 17.65
CA ILE A 21 -17.45 -48.79 17.10
C ILE A 21 -18.95 -48.94 17.39
N ASP A 22 -19.53 -50.12 17.20
CA ASP A 22 -20.95 -50.37 17.47
C ASP A 22 -21.28 -50.29 18.97
N LEU A 23 -20.36 -50.72 19.83
CA LEU A 23 -20.51 -50.62 21.27
C LEU A 23 -20.46 -49.17 21.76
N ALA A 24 -19.58 -48.34 21.19
CA ALA A 24 -19.36 -46.95 21.61
C ALA A 24 -20.29 -45.95 20.91
N PHE A 25 -20.65 -46.22 19.66
CA PHE A 25 -21.53 -45.37 18.83
C PHE A 25 -22.59 -46.22 18.10
N PRO A 26 -23.56 -46.77 18.85
CA PRO A 26 -24.65 -47.56 18.30
C PRO A 26 -25.57 -46.67 17.43
N LEU A 27 -26.15 -47.26 16.38
CA LEU A 27 -27.11 -46.58 15.50
C LEU A 27 -28.56 -46.70 15.99
N SER A 28 -28.84 -47.70 16.81
CA SER A 28 -30.11 -47.90 17.51
C SER A 28 -29.99 -47.47 18.97
N ARG A 29 -31.14 -47.30 19.64
CA ARG A 29 -31.16 -46.97 21.07
C ARG A 29 -30.47 -48.08 21.87
N PRO A 30 -29.36 -47.78 22.58
CA PRO A 30 -28.71 -48.77 23.42
C PRO A 30 -29.44 -48.96 24.75
N ASP A 31 -29.21 -50.11 25.37
CA ASP A 31 -29.70 -50.53 26.68
C ASP A 31 -28.77 -50.09 27.84
N TRP A 32 -28.05 -48.97 27.67
CA TRP A 32 -27.07 -48.52 28.66
C TRP A 32 -27.72 -48.12 29.98
N ASP A 33 -27.23 -48.71 31.06
CA ASP A 33 -27.60 -48.33 32.43
C ASP A 33 -26.70 -47.19 32.94
N TYR A 34 -27.24 -45.97 32.98
CA TYR A 34 -26.53 -44.77 33.44
C TYR A 34 -26.28 -44.73 34.96
N SER A 35 -26.92 -45.60 35.73
CA SER A 35 -26.62 -45.74 37.16
C SER A 35 -25.26 -46.40 37.39
N GLN A 36 -24.83 -47.25 36.45
CA GLN A 36 -23.58 -48.00 36.52
C GLN A 36 -22.40 -47.21 35.93
N PRO A 37 -21.17 -47.37 36.48
CA PRO A 37 -19.97 -46.73 35.94
C PRO A 37 -19.76 -47.01 34.44
N LYS A 38 -19.97 -48.26 34.00
CA LYS A 38 -19.82 -48.67 32.59
C LYS A 38 -20.78 -47.94 31.65
N GLY A 39 -22.03 -47.69 32.07
CA GLY A 39 -22.98 -46.95 31.23
C GLY A 39 -22.66 -45.46 31.13
N ARG A 40 -22.11 -44.86 32.20
CA ARG A 40 -21.63 -43.47 32.18
C ARG A 40 -20.42 -43.29 31.28
N GLU A 41 -19.48 -44.23 31.32
CA GLU A 41 -18.30 -44.25 30.45
C GLU A 41 -18.71 -44.33 28.97
N ARG A 42 -19.60 -45.27 28.61
CA ARG A 42 -20.14 -45.38 27.25
C ARG A 42 -20.83 -44.10 26.79
N LEU A 43 -21.63 -43.47 27.65
CA LEU A 43 -22.26 -42.18 27.35
C LEU A 43 -21.23 -41.07 27.11
N GLN A 44 -20.15 -41.03 27.88
CA GLN A 44 -19.06 -40.07 27.70
C GLN A 44 -18.38 -40.26 26.34
N VAL A 45 -18.01 -41.49 25.99
CA VAL A 45 -17.40 -41.82 24.69
C VAL A 45 -18.34 -41.46 23.55
N TYR A 46 -19.63 -41.79 23.66
CA TYR A 46 -20.64 -41.43 22.67
C TYR A 46 -20.71 -39.92 22.43
N ARG A 47 -20.76 -39.12 23.51
CA ARG A 47 -20.80 -37.65 23.42
C ARG A 47 -19.54 -37.09 22.77
N GLN A 48 -18.36 -37.61 23.13
CA GLN A 48 -17.08 -37.20 22.54
C GLN A 48 -17.03 -37.51 21.04
N ALA A 49 -17.38 -38.74 20.66
CA ALA A 49 -17.42 -39.17 19.26
C ALA A 49 -18.45 -38.37 18.46
N LEU A 50 -19.61 -38.05 19.04
CA LEU A 50 -20.63 -37.20 18.41
C LEU A 50 -20.10 -35.79 18.14
N VAL A 51 -19.49 -35.14 19.14
CA VAL A 51 -18.91 -33.80 18.98
C VAL A 51 -17.77 -33.81 17.96
N ALA A 52 -16.89 -34.82 18.00
CA ALA A 52 -15.83 -34.98 17.01
C ALA A 52 -16.39 -35.20 15.60
N GLY A 53 -17.42 -36.02 15.47
CA GLY A 53 -18.13 -36.27 14.21
C GLY A 53 -18.81 -35.03 13.64
N LEU A 54 -19.47 -34.23 14.48
CA LEU A 54 -20.06 -32.95 14.08
C LEU A 54 -18.99 -31.97 13.62
N LYS A 55 -17.87 -31.86 14.35
CA LYS A 55 -16.73 -31.03 13.94
C LYS A 55 -16.14 -31.50 12.61
N GLY A 56 -15.98 -32.82 12.42
CA GLY A 56 -15.49 -33.40 11.18
C GLY A 56 -16.44 -33.18 10.00
N ALA A 57 -17.74 -33.37 10.20
CA ALA A 57 -18.76 -33.18 9.17
C ALA A 57 -18.95 -31.70 8.80
N ALA A 58 -18.70 -30.79 9.73
CA ALA A 58 -18.69 -29.35 9.48
C ALA A 58 -17.42 -28.89 8.73
N ARG A 59 -16.38 -29.72 8.63
CA ARG A 59 -15.18 -29.36 7.85
C ARG A 59 -15.56 -29.27 6.38
N ARG A 60 -15.40 -28.08 5.82
CA ARG A 60 -15.52 -27.86 4.38
C ARG A 60 -14.36 -28.59 3.68
N PRO A 61 -14.60 -29.23 2.52
CA PRO A 61 -13.53 -29.75 1.70
C PRO A 61 -12.52 -28.65 1.39
N THR A 62 -11.23 -28.97 1.43
CA THR A 62 -10.17 -28.02 1.11
C THR A 62 -10.28 -27.58 -0.35
N ASN A 63 -10.55 -26.30 -0.57
CA ASN A 63 -10.61 -25.69 -1.90
C ASN A 63 -9.47 -24.69 -2.08
N LEU A 64 -8.28 -25.22 -2.40
CA LEU A 64 -7.10 -24.40 -2.66
C LEU A 64 -7.19 -23.61 -3.96
N THR A 65 -8.02 -24.03 -4.91
CA THR A 65 -8.27 -23.28 -6.15
C THR A 65 -8.83 -21.90 -5.84
N LYS A 66 -9.83 -21.83 -4.94
CA LYS A 66 -10.41 -20.55 -4.48
C LYS A 66 -9.41 -19.67 -3.74
N VAL A 67 -8.48 -20.26 -2.99
CA VAL A 67 -7.40 -19.51 -2.33
C VAL A 67 -6.43 -18.92 -3.36
N ARG A 68 -6.08 -19.68 -4.40
CA ARG A 68 -5.17 -19.25 -5.48
C ARG A 68 -5.74 -18.14 -6.35
N GLU A 69 -7.06 -18.04 -6.44
CA GLU A 69 -7.76 -16.94 -7.14
C GLU A 69 -7.54 -15.57 -6.46
N VAL A 70 -7.11 -15.53 -5.19
CA VAL A 70 -6.87 -14.28 -4.47
C VAL A 70 -5.54 -13.67 -4.88
N LEU A 71 -5.54 -12.87 -5.94
CA LEU A 71 -4.36 -12.12 -6.37
C LEU A 71 -4.37 -10.70 -5.77
N GLN A 72 -3.18 -10.18 -5.47
CA GLN A 72 -3.00 -8.78 -5.08
C GLN A 72 -3.33 -7.87 -6.27
N LYS A 73 -4.20 -6.89 -6.06
CA LYS A 73 -4.49 -5.87 -7.08
C LYS A 73 -3.37 -4.80 -7.13
N PRO A 74 -3.17 -4.10 -8.26
CA PRO A 74 -2.07 -3.15 -8.39
C PRO A 74 -2.13 -1.98 -7.39
N GLU A 75 -3.32 -1.54 -6.99
CA GLU A 75 -3.58 -0.44 -6.05
C GLU A 75 -3.92 -0.96 -4.63
N GLU A 76 -3.80 -2.27 -4.40
CA GLU A 76 -4.10 -2.87 -3.10
C GLU A 76 -2.82 -2.95 -2.26
N PRO A 77 -2.79 -2.33 -1.07
CA PRO A 77 -1.62 -2.38 -0.22
C PRO A 77 -1.39 -3.81 0.29
N PRO A 78 -0.12 -4.23 0.47
CA PRO A 78 0.22 -5.62 0.81
C PRO A 78 -0.44 -6.15 2.10
N SER A 79 -0.68 -5.29 3.09
CA SER A 79 -1.37 -5.64 4.35
C SER A 79 -2.83 -6.04 4.11
N VAL A 80 -3.57 -5.24 3.34
CA VAL A 80 -4.97 -5.54 2.97
C VAL A 80 -5.06 -6.80 2.12
N PHE A 81 -4.11 -6.99 1.20
CA PHE A 81 -4.00 -8.23 0.43
C PHE A 81 -3.80 -9.45 1.34
N LEU A 82 -2.92 -9.36 2.35
CA LEU A 82 -2.71 -10.44 3.30
C LEU A 82 -4.00 -10.77 4.07
N GLU A 83 -4.74 -9.77 4.54
CA GLU A 83 -6.01 -9.99 5.26
C GLU A 83 -7.00 -10.76 4.38
N ARG A 84 -7.11 -10.37 3.11
CA ARG A 84 -8.01 -11.01 2.14
C ARG A 84 -7.58 -12.44 1.82
N LEU A 85 -6.26 -12.69 1.77
CA LEU A 85 -5.69 -14.03 1.63
C LEU A 85 -5.98 -14.90 2.86
N MET A 86 -5.76 -14.38 4.07
CA MET A 86 -6.08 -15.07 5.32
C MET A 86 -7.56 -15.43 5.40
N GLU A 87 -8.45 -14.53 4.99
CA GLU A 87 -9.89 -14.78 4.96
C GLU A 87 -10.27 -15.89 3.97
N ALA A 88 -9.61 -15.94 2.81
CA ALA A 88 -9.82 -17.03 1.86
C ALA A 88 -9.38 -18.39 2.44
N PHE A 89 -8.25 -18.44 3.16
CA PHE A 89 -7.86 -19.64 3.90
C PHE A 89 -8.92 -20.06 4.93
N ARG A 90 -9.41 -19.13 5.75
CA ARG A 90 -10.49 -19.43 6.74
C ARG A 90 -11.76 -19.94 6.09
N ARG A 91 -12.13 -19.38 4.92
CA ARG A 91 -13.41 -19.68 4.26
C ARG A 91 -13.39 -20.98 3.46
N TYR A 92 -12.25 -21.27 2.83
CA TYR A 92 -12.12 -22.34 1.82
C TYR A 92 -11.21 -23.48 2.24
N THR A 93 -10.59 -23.42 3.41
CA THR A 93 -9.79 -24.52 3.97
C THR A 93 -10.24 -24.86 5.38
N PRO A 94 -10.06 -26.12 5.83
CA PRO A 94 -10.40 -26.53 7.19
C PRO A 94 -9.31 -26.18 8.22
N PHE A 95 -8.21 -25.56 7.81
CA PHE A 95 -7.07 -25.24 8.67
C PHE A 95 -7.11 -23.78 9.14
N ASP A 96 -6.54 -23.53 10.32
CA ASP A 96 -6.35 -22.18 10.81
C ASP A 96 -5.09 -21.56 10.17
N PRO A 97 -5.20 -20.47 9.37
CA PRO A 97 -4.06 -19.83 8.74
C PRO A 97 -3.10 -19.16 9.74
N THR A 98 -3.52 -18.95 11.01
CA THR A 98 -2.65 -18.39 12.06
C THR A 98 -1.84 -19.46 12.79
N SER A 99 -2.17 -20.74 12.59
CA SER A 99 -1.45 -21.86 13.20
C SER A 99 -0.03 -21.97 12.65
N GLU A 100 0.92 -22.36 13.51
CA GLU A 100 2.34 -22.46 13.16
C GLU A 100 2.57 -23.37 11.94
N GLY A 101 1.88 -24.51 11.88
CA GLY A 101 1.98 -25.46 10.78
C GLY A 101 1.47 -24.95 9.43
N GLN A 102 0.70 -23.85 9.39
CA GLN A 102 0.18 -23.26 8.15
C GLN A 102 0.89 -21.96 7.75
N ARG A 103 1.77 -21.41 8.60
CA ARG A 103 2.49 -20.15 8.33
C ARG A 103 3.27 -20.20 7.02
N ALA A 104 3.98 -21.31 6.76
CA ALA A 104 4.74 -21.48 5.53
C ALA A 104 3.84 -21.49 4.29
N SER A 105 2.68 -22.14 4.36
CA SER A 105 1.72 -22.18 3.25
C SER A 105 1.14 -20.80 2.94
N VAL A 106 0.80 -20.03 3.98
CA VAL A 106 0.31 -18.65 3.82
C VAL A 106 1.41 -17.74 3.26
N ALA A 107 2.65 -17.86 3.74
CA ALA A 107 3.79 -17.10 3.24
C ALA A 107 4.06 -17.38 1.75
N MET A 108 4.06 -18.66 1.36
CA MET A 108 4.24 -19.05 -0.04
C MET A 108 3.10 -18.53 -0.93
N ALA A 109 1.85 -18.59 -0.46
CA ALA A 109 0.71 -18.03 -1.17
C ALA A 109 0.84 -16.51 -1.31
N PHE A 110 1.22 -15.80 -0.24
CA PHE A 110 1.46 -14.35 -0.25
C PHE A 110 2.52 -13.97 -1.30
N ILE A 111 3.67 -14.65 -1.31
CA ILE A 111 4.73 -14.38 -2.29
C ILE A 111 4.26 -14.68 -3.72
N GLY A 112 3.62 -15.83 -3.94
CA GLY A 112 3.22 -16.28 -5.27
C GLY A 112 2.09 -15.45 -5.90
N GLN A 113 1.18 -14.94 -5.05
CA GLN A 113 -0.05 -14.23 -5.46
C GLN A 113 0.05 -12.71 -5.32
N ALA A 114 1.19 -12.19 -4.82
CA ALA A 114 1.51 -10.77 -4.83
C ALA A 114 1.63 -10.19 -6.26
N ALA A 115 1.56 -8.86 -6.36
CA ALA A 115 1.74 -8.15 -7.62
C ALA A 115 3.12 -8.47 -8.25
N PRO A 116 3.27 -8.41 -9.59
CA PRO A 116 4.46 -8.93 -10.26
C PRO A 116 5.81 -8.35 -9.80
N ASP A 117 5.84 -7.05 -9.52
CA ASP A 117 7.00 -6.31 -9.01
C ASP A 117 7.35 -6.69 -7.57
N ILE A 118 6.34 -6.74 -6.70
CA ILE A 118 6.46 -7.18 -5.30
C ILE A 118 6.93 -8.64 -5.25
N ARG A 119 6.25 -9.53 -5.98
CA ARG A 119 6.61 -10.96 -6.08
C ARG A 119 8.06 -11.14 -6.49
N LYS A 120 8.50 -10.43 -7.54
CA LYS A 120 9.89 -10.50 -8.03
C LYS A 120 10.89 -10.03 -6.97
N LYS A 121 10.54 -9.03 -6.15
CA LYS A 121 11.38 -8.60 -5.03
C LYS A 121 11.42 -9.65 -3.92
N LEU A 122 10.26 -10.17 -3.50
CA LEU A 122 10.14 -11.15 -2.42
C LEU A 122 10.86 -12.47 -2.76
N GLN A 123 10.78 -12.95 -4.00
CA GLN A 123 11.47 -14.16 -4.46
C GLN A 123 13.00 -14.03 -4.47
N ARG A 124 13.53 -12.81 -4.51
CA ARG A 124 14.98 -12.54 -4.50
C ARG A 124 15.53 -12.30 -3.10
N LEU A 125 14.69 -12.33 -2.06
CA LEU A 125 15.17 -12.19 -0.70
C LEU A 125 15.93 -13.45 -0.27
N GLU A 126 17.15 -13.27 0.21
CA GLU A 126 17.91 -14.33 0.87
C GLU A 126 17.29 -14.65 2.24
N GLY A 127 17.38 -15.91 2.66
CA GLY A 127 16.85 -16.36 3.96
C GLY A 127 15.32 -16.39 4.05
N LEU A 128 14.61 -16.67 2.96
CA LEU A 128 13.14 -16.77 2.94
C LEU A 128 12.56 -17.71 4.01
N GLN A 129 13.30 -18.76 4.40
CA GLN A 129 12.89 -19.71 5.44
C GLN A 129 12.90 -19.10 6.85
N ASP A 130 13.76 -18.12 7.10
CA ASP A 130 13.93 -17.47 8.40
C ASP A 130 13.03 -16.22 8.56
N ARG A 131 12.37 -15.81 7.48
CA ARG A 131 11.52 -14.61 7.45
C ARG A 131 10.15 -14.92 8.00
N THR A 132 9.65 -14.03 8.85
CA THR A 132 8.25 -14.10 9.28
C THR A 132 7.32 -13.54 8.21
N LEU A 133 6.04 -13.91 8.28
CA LEU A 133 5.00 -13.33 7.42
C LEU A 133 4.95 -11.79 7.54
N GLN A 134 5.20 -11.27 8.74
CA GLN A 134 5.25 -9.83 8.97
C GLN A 134 6.44 -9.15 8.27
N ASP A 135 7.60 -9.83 8.21
CA ASP A 135 8.76 -9.32 7.48
C ASP A 135 8.51 -9.28 5.97
N LEU A 136 7.82 -10.29 5.44
CA LEU A 136 7.40 -10.33 4.04
C LEU A 136 6.47 -9.16 3.70
N VAL A 137 5.49 -8.86 4.57
CA VAL A 137 4.60 -7.70 4.40
C VAL A 137 5.38 -6.40 4.43
N LYS A 138 6.29 -6.21 5.40
CA LYS A 138 7.13 -5.00 5.48
C LYS A 138 7.97 -4.78 4.22
N GLU A 139 8.57 -5.83 3.66
CA GLU A 139 9.33 -5.73 2.42
C GLU A 139 8.43 -5.45 1.21
N ALA A 140 7.25 -6.07 1.16
CA ALA A 140 6.26 -5.79 0.12
C ALA A 140 5.78 -4.33 0.16
N GLU A 141 5.51 -3.80 1.36
CA GLU A 141 5.10 -2.40 1.55
C GLU A 141 6.17 -1.43 1.05
N LYS A 142 7.46 -1.69 1.32
CA LYS A 142 8.54 -0.84 0.80
C LYS A 142 8.53 -0.77 -0.73
N VAL A 143 8.20 -1.87 -1.41
CA VAL A 143 8.12 -1.89 -2.88
C VAL A 143 6.89 -1.12 -3.36
N TYR A 144 5.74 -1.37 -2.72
CA TYR A 144 4.48 -0.70 -3.03
C TYR A 144 4.61 0.84 -2.95
N HIS A 145 5.13 1.36 -1.84
CA HIS A 145 5.29 2.80 -1.66
C HIS A 145 6.31 3.42 -2.62
N ARG A 146 7.39 2.70 -2.96
CA ARG A 146 8.35 3.18 -3.97
C ARG A 146 7.69 3.35 -5.34
N ARG A 147 6.85 2.39 -5.73
CA ARG A 147 6.08 2.47 -6.97
C ARG A 147 5.16 3.70 -6.99
N GLU A 148 4.37 3.93 -5.95
CA GLU A 148 3.50 5.11 -5.87
C GLU A 148 4.30 6.41 -5.96
N THR A 149 5.45 6.49 -5.28
CA THR A 149 6.30 7.70 -5.34
C THR A 149 6.91 7.96 -6.71
N ASP A 150 7.18 6.92 -7.50
CA ASP A 150 7.74 7.07 -8.85
C ASP A 150 6.63 7.37 -9.88
N GLU A 151 5.44 6.78 -9.73
CA GLU A 151 4.25 7.15 -10.52
C GLU A 151 3.88 8.63 -10.30
N GLU A 152 3.88 9.12 -9.06
CA GLU A 152 3.64 10.54 -8.77
C GLU A 152 4.69 11.48 -9.41
N LYS A 153 5.96 11.07 -9.41
CA LYS A 153 7.04 11.85 -10.06
C LYS A 153 6.86 11.89 -11.57
N GLU A 154 6.46 10.78 -12.19
CA GLU A 154 6.24 10.74 -13.63
C GLU A 154 5.03 11.61 -14.03
N GLN A 155 3.94 11.55 -13.27
CA GLN A 155 2.79 12.44 -13.48
C GLN A 155 3.18 13.92 -13.37
N LYS A 156 4.06 14.28 -12.42
CA LYS A 156 4.61 15.65 -12.33
C LYS A 156 5.43 16.01 -13.59
N ARG A 157 6.24 15.09 -14.10
CA ARG A 157 7.03 15.30 -15.33
C ARG A 157 6.14 15.45 -16.55
N GLU A 158 5.10 14.63 -16.69
CA GLU A 158 4.10 14.75 -17.75
C GLU A 158 3.37 16.07 -17.70
N LYS A 159 2.90 16.49 -16.52
CA LYS A 159 2.24 17.80 -16.34
C LYS A 159 3.16 18.97 -16.71
N ILE A 160 4.46 18.86 -16.47
CA ILE A 160 5.45 19.86 -16.91
C ILE A 160 5.61 19.81 -18.44
N ARG A 161 5.72 18.63 -19.04
CA ARG A 161 5.81 18.46 -20.50
C ARG A 161 4.58 19.03 -21.19
N GLU A 162 3.39 18.72 -20.70
CA GLU A 162 2.12 19.23 -21.21
C GLU A 162 2.06 20.76 -21.13
N LYS A 163 2.38 21.36 -19.97
CA LYS A 163 2.46 22.83 -19.83
C LYS A 163 3.44 23.46 -20.82
N ASN A 164 4.60 22.84 -21.04
CA ASN A 164 5.59 23.31 -22.00
C ASN A 164 5.06 23.20 -23.44
N LEU A 165 4.37 22.10 -23.77
CA LEU A 165 3.77 21.89 -25.09
C LEU A 165 2.68 22.94 -25.36
N THR A 166 1.79 23.20 -24.40
CA THR A 166 0.76 24.24 -24.49
C THR A 166 1.38 25.63 -24.68
N ARG A 167 2.49 25.93 -23.99
CA ARG A 167 3.19 27.22 -24.15
C ARG A 167 3.83 27.38 -25.53
N ILE A 168 4.40 26.30 -26.10
CA ILE A 168 4.96 26.31 -27.45
C ILE A 168 3.83 26.46 -28.48
N LEU A 169 2.74 25.71 -28.35
CA LEU A 169 1.58 25.82 -29.24
C LEU A 169 0.98 27.24 -29.22
N ALA A 170 0.84 27.86 -28.04
CA ALA A 170 0.39 29.25 -27.94
C ALA A 170 1.33 30.22 -28.67
N ALA A 171 2.64 30.07 -28.51
CA ALA A 171 3.63 30.92 -29.20
C ALA A 171 3.63 30.74 -30.73
N VAL A 172 3.33 29.53 -31.22
CA VAL A 172 3.23 29.25 -32.66
C VAL A 172 1.93 29.81 -33.26
N VAL A 173 0.82 29.76 -32.50
CA VAL A 173 -0.47 30.36 -32.90
C VAL A 173 -0.40 31.90 -32.90
N ASP A 174 0.29 32.50 -31.93
CA ASP A 174 0.53 33.96 -31.87
C ASP A 174 1.63 34.44 -32.83
N GLY A 175 2.33 33.53 -33.51
CA GLY A 175 3.38 33.82 -34.49
C GLY A 175 2.89 34.49 -35.79
N LYS A 176 1.63 34.89 -35.88
CA LYS A 176 1.06 35.58 -37.05
C LYS A 176 0.44 36.96 -36.81
N ASN A 177 0.54 37.56 -35.62
CA ASN A 177 0.13 38.96 -35.43
C ASN A 177 1.07 39.71 -34.48
N PHE A 178 2.26 40.07 -34.99
CA PHE A 178 3.11 41.11 -34.39
C PHE A 178 3.08 42.38 -35.24
N GLU A 179 1.89 42.84 -35.64
CA GLU A 179 1.70 44.22 -36.06
C GLU A 179 0.48 44.83 -35.38
N ARG A 180 0.77 45.90 -34.64
CA ARG A 180 -0.13 46.98 -34.19
C ARG A 180 -1.19 46.58 -33.16
N ASP A 181 -0.98 47.04 -31.93
CA ASP A 181 -1.80 48.16 -31.46
C ASP A 181 -1.10 48.97 -30.37
N ARG A 182 -0.67 50.18 -30.75
CA ARG A 182 -0.37 51.29 -29.85
C ARG A 182 -1.62 52.17 -29.82
N GLN A 183 -2.43 52.07 -28.78
CA GLN A 183 -3.25 53.16 -28.22
C GLN A 183 -3.95 52.64 -26.96
N ALA A 184 -3.46 53.00 -25.78
CA ALA A 184 -3.88 54.17 -24.99
C ALA A 184 -5.04 53.80 -24.04
N GLY A 185 -4.73 53.64 -22.75
CA GLY A 185 -5.72 53.30 -21.72
C GLY A 185 -5.16 53.12 -20.30
N ASN A 186 -4.49 54.15 -19.79
CA ASN A 186 -4.42 54.59 -18.39
C ASN A 186 -4.19 53.63 -17.18
N LEU A 187 -3.08 53.97 -16.50
CA LEU A 187 -2.89 54.14 -15.05
C LEU A 187 -2.35 52.99 -14.18
N SER A 188 -1.07 53.19 -13.82
CA SER A 188 -0.41 52.95 -12.52
C SER A 188 -0.12 51.53 -12.04
N ASN A 189 1.00 50.96 -12.51
CA ASN A 189 2.18 50.63 -11.68
C ASN A 189 3.18 49.82 -12.52
N GLN A 190 3.92 50.48 -13.41
CA GLN A 190 4.97 49.84 -14.19
C GLN A 190 6.31 49.84 -13.41
N ARG A 191 6.68 48.69 -12.83
CA ARG A 191 8.09 48.26 -12.88
C ARG A 191 8.27 47.48 -14.17
N GLY A 192 8.42 48.22 -15.27
CA GLY A 192 8.76 47.65 -16.58
C GLY A 192 10.21 47.13 -16.62
N PRO A 193 10.56 46.31 -17.63
CA PRO A 193 11.93 45.82 -17.82
C PRO A 193 12.85 47.02 -18.06
N ARG A 194 13.93 47.13 -17.27
CA ARG A 194 14.93 48.21 -17.41
C ARG A 194 15.52 48.14 -18.82
N SER A 195 15.36 49.20 -19.61
CA SER A 195 16.13 49.40 -20.83
C SER A 195 17.63 49.26 -20.51
N PRO A 196 18.42 48.52 -21.31
CA PRO A 196 19.86 48.40 -21.08
C PRO A 196 20.51 49.79 -21.02
N LEU A 197 21.31 50.05 -19.99
CA LEU A 197 22.07 51.29 -19.88
C LEU A 197 23.08 51.36 -21.03
N GLY A 198 23.19 52.51 -21.69
CA GLY A 198 24.25 52.73 -22.69
C GLY A 198 25.65 52.58 -22.06
N LYS A 199 26.65 52.19 -22.85
CA LYS A 199 28.00 51.82 -22.36
C LYS A 199 28.69 52.84 -21.43
N ASN A 200 28.27 54.12 -21.47
CA ASN A 200 28.79 55.21 -20.64
C ASN A 200 27.69 56.00 -19.90
N GLN A 201 26.56 55.37 -19.58
CA GLN A 201 25.38 56.05 -19.02
C GLN A 201 25.22 55.76 -17.52
N CYS A 202 25.11 56.82 -16.72
CA CYS A 202 24.94 56.73 -15.27
C CYS A 202 23.61 56.05 -14.91
N ALA A 203 23.65 54.99 -14.09
CA ALA A 203 22.44 54.26 -13.69
C ALA A 203 21.46 55.08 -12.81
N TYR A 204 21.89 56.22 -12.27
CA TYR A 204 21.12 57.07 -11.35
C TYR A 204 20.48 58.26 -12.09
N CYS A 205 21.28 59.12 -12.73
CA CYS A 205 20.77 60.30 -13.45
C CYS A 205 20.56 60.08 -14.95
N LYS A 206 20.95 58.92 -15.50
CA LYS A 206 20.88 58.57 -16.94
C LYS A 206 21.67 59.50 -17.88
N GLU A 207 22.54 60.36 -17.36
CA GLU A 207 23.46 61.18 -18.15
C GLU A 207 24.69 60.36 -18.59
N GLN A 208 25.31 60.75 -19.70
CA GLN A 208 26.50 60.10 -20.22
C GLN A 208 27.78 60.72 -19.65
N GLY A 209 28.86 59.95 -19.59
CA GLY A 209 30.20 60.44 -19.22
C GLY A 209 30.64 60.15 -17.78
N HIS A 210 29.79 59.53 -16.95
CA HIS A 210 30.16 59.07 -15.61
C HIS A 210 29.35 57.84 -15.17
N TRP A 211 29.92 57.03 -14.28
CA TRP A 211 29.23 55.89 -13.67
C TRP A 211 28.48 56.31 -12.40
N VAL A 212 27.60 55.44 -11.90
CA VAL A 212 26.76 55.74 -10.73
C VAL A 212 27.55 56.13 -9.47
N LYS A 213 28.80 55.65 -9.36
CA LYS A 213 29.71 55.94 -8.24
C LYS A 213 30.23 57.38 -8.25
N ASP A 214 30.35 57.96 -9.44
CA ASP A 214 30.90 59.30 -9.66
C ASP A 214 29.82 60.34 -9.95
N CYS A 215 28.55 59.98 -9.75
CA CYS A 215 27.42 60.84 -10.09
C CYS A 215 27.34 62.06 -9.14
N PRO A 216 27.50 63.29 -9.65
CA PRO A 216 27.44 64.51 -8.83
C PRO A 216 26.04 64.70 -8.22
N LYS A 217 24.98 64.28 -8.92
CA LYS A 217 23.59 64.34 -8.42
C LYS A 217 23.32 63.37 -7.26
N LYS A 218 24.10 62.31 -7.13
CA LYS A 218 24.00 61.36 -6.00
C LYS A 218 24.72 61.88 -4.76
N LYS A 219 25.86 62.54 -4.93
CA LYS A 219 26.60 63.17 -3.81
C LYS A 219 25.83 64.35 -3.19
N ASN A 220 25.07 65.11 -3.99
CA ASN A 220 24.26 66.22 -3.48
C ASN A 220 23.05 65.78 -2.65
N GLN A 221 22.43 64.62 -2.93
CA GLN A 221 21.35 64.11 -2.06
C GLN A 221 21.84 63.75 -0.66
N ASN A 222 23.01 63.12 -0.55
CA ASN A 222 23.59 62.80 0.77
C ASN A 222 23.96 64.07 1.56
N LYS A 223 24.32 65.17 0.88
CA LYS A 223 24.61 66.47 1.51
C LYS A 223 23.35 67.22 1.97
N ILE A 224 22.22 67.03 1.28
CA ILE A 224 20.94 67.63 1.66
C ILE A 224 20.31 66.86 2.82
N LEU A 225 20.46 65.54 2.86
CA LEU A 225 20.01 64.69 3.98
C LEU A 225 20.78 64.98 5.28
N SER A 226 22.09 65.26 5.21
CA SER A 226 22.89 65.57 6.41
C SER A 226 22.66 66.96 7.01
N LEU A 227 21.98 67.88 6.30
CA LEU A 227 21.69 69.23 6.80
C LEU A 227 20.26 69.36 7.36
N ALA A 228 19.43 68.31 7.22
CA ALA A 228 18.06 68.27 7.74
C ALA A 228 17.96 67.58 9.12
N GLU A 229 19.04 67.01 9.65
CA GLU A 229 19.09 66.35 10.97
C GLU A 229 19.69 67.25 12.08
N ASP A 230 20.25 68.42 11.74
CA ASP A 230 20.85 69.39 12.69
C ASP A 230 19.95 70.62 12.95
N SER A 231 18.63 70.47 12.87
CA SER A 231 17.67 71.51 13.25
C SER A 231 16.47 70.92 13.99
N ILE A 232 16.76 70.36 15.18
CA ILE A 232 15.84 70.25 16.32
C ILE A 232 16.60 70.75 17.54
#